data_AF-A0A971JV55-F1
#
_entry.id   AF-A0A971JV55-F1
#
_cell.length_a   1.000
_cell.length_b   1.000
_cell.length_c   1.000
_cell.angle_alpha   90.00
_cell.angle_beta   90.00
_cell.angle_gamma   90.00
#
_symmetry.space_group_name_H-M   'P 1'
#
loop_
_entity.id
_entity.type
_entity.pdbx_description
1 polymer ?
#
loop_
_entity_poly.entity_id
_entity_poly.type
_entity_poly.pdbx_seq_one_letter_code
_entity_poly.pdbx_strand_id
1 'polypeptide(L)'
;MAKVEGAKASDRSPKDDAVEVWSLVRDYAKQETLDPLKALGNYAKWGLIGAVIVGIGVVELMIAVLRIVQVEGGGAVDGRLSFLPYLVTLIVAVIGLVVIRKLMTSRKVPVS
;
A
#
# COMPACT_ATOMS: atom_id res chain seq x y z
N MET A 1 2.58 41.03 -50.96
CA MET A 1 3.49 39.93 -51.39
C MET A 1 4.03 39.23 -50.16
N ALA A 2 3.50 38.06 -49.82
CA ALA A 2 4.21 37.08 -49.01
C ALA A 2 3.74 35.71 -49.49
N LYS A 3 4.69 35.00 -50.10
CA LYS A 3 4.56 33.73 -50.80
C LYS A 3 3.94 32.69 -49.86
N VAL A 4 2.72 32.24 -50.15
CA VAL A 4 2.23 30.97 -49.60
C VAL A 4 3.04 29.90 -50.33
N GLU A 5 4.20 29.56 -49.78
CA GLU A 5 4.94 28.38 -50.22
C GLU A 5 4.05 27.18 -49.96
N GLY A 6 3.62 26.56 -51.07
CA GLY A 6 2.96 25.27 -51.04
C GLY A 6 3.80 24.30 -50.22
N ALA A 7 3.27 23.91 -49.07
CA ALA A 7 3.71 22.73 -48.37
C ALA A 7 3.55 21.57 -49.35
N LYS A 8 4.68 21.13 -49.90
CA LYS A 8 4.82 20.01 -50.83
C LYS A 8 3.98 18.85 -50.31
N ALA A 9 2.94 18.46 -51.06
CA ALA A 9 2.23 17.21 -50.81
C ALA A 9 3.27 16.10 -50.81
N SER A 10 3.60 15.60 -49.62
CA SER A 10 4.60 14.56 -49.44
C SER A 10 4.01 13.27 -49.96
N ASP A 11 4.75 12.64 -50.88
CA ASP A 11 4.53 11.30 -51.39
C ASP A 11 4.80 10.30 -50.25
N ARG A 12 3.91 10.26 -49.26
CA ARG A 12 4.04 9.35 -48.12
C ARG A 12 3.74 7.95 -48.60
N SER A 13 4.66 7.03 -48.32
CA SER A 13 4.44 5.62 -48.62
C SER A 13 3.40 5.07 -47.64
N PRO A 14 2.56 4.09 -48.03
CA PRO A 14 1.70 3.36 -47.10
C PRO A 14 2.46 2.77 -45.88
N LYS A 15 3.78 2.59 -46.00
CA LYS A 15 4.67 2.20 -44.91
C LYS A 15 4.86 3.30 -43.86
N ASP A 16 4.94 4.56 -44.28
CA ASP A 16 5.09 5.71 -43.39
C ASP A 16 3.81 5.89 -42.56
N ASP A 17 2.64 5.73 -43.17
CA ASP A 17 1.35 5.77 -42.48
C ASP A 17 1.20 4.62 -41.47
N ALA A 18 1.67 3.41 -41.81
CA ALA A 18 1.64 2.27 -40.89
C ALA A 18 2.55 2.48 -39.66
N VAL A 19 3.71 3.12 -39.85
CA VAL A 19 4.62 3.48 -38.75
C VAL A 19 3.99 4.56 -37.87
N GLU A 20 3.30 5.54 -38.48
CA GLU A 20 2.59 6.60 -37.76
C GLU A 20 1.49 6.02 -36.87
N VAL A 21 0.59 5.20 -37.41
CA VAL A 21 -0.49 4.55 -36.64
C VAL A 21 0.08 3.68 -35.51
N TRP A 22 1.13 2.92 -35.79
CA TRP A 22 1.80 2.12 -34.76
C TRP A 22 2.38 2.98 -33.63
N SER A 23 2.99 4.12 -33.98
CA SER A 23 3.53 5.05 -32.98
C SER A 23 2.43 5.65 -32.09
N LEU A 24 1.31 6.04 -32.68
CA LEU A 24 0.14 6.57 -31.96
C LEU A 24 -0.45 5.54 -30.99
N VAL A 25 -0.62 4.28 -31.44
CA VAL A 25 -1.15 3.20 -30.58
C VAL A 25 -0.20 2.91 -29.43
N ARG A 26 1.11 2.83 -29.70
CA ARG A 26 2.14 2.63 -28.68
C ARG A 26 2.12 3.74 -27.63
N ASP A 27 2.03 4.99 -28.06
CA ASP A 27 2.10 6.14 -27.18
C ASP A 27 0.82 6.29 -26.35
N TYR A 28 -0.34 5.98 -26.92
CA TYR A 28 -1.59 5.88 -26.16
C TYR A 28 -1.53 4.77 -25.10
N ALA A 29 -1.09 3.56 -25.47
CA ALA A 29 -0.94 2.48 -24.51
C ALA A 29 0.02 2.83 -23.36
N LYS A 30 1.07 3.61 -23.63
CA LYS A 30 1.95 4.14 -22.59
C LYS A 30 1.25 5.20 -21.73
N GLN A 31 0.53 6.15 -22.31
CA GLN A 31 -0.19 7.17 -21.54
C GLN A 31 -1.20 6.52 -20.58
N GLU A 32 -2.00 5.58 -21.08
CA GLU A 32 -3.07 4.98 -20.31
C GLU A 32 -2.58 4.00 -19.23
N THR A 33 -1.33 3.53 -19.31
CA THR A 33 -0.76 2.59 -18.32
C THR A 33 0.17 3.26 -17.32
N LEU A 34 0.87 4.33 -17.70
CA LEU A 34 1.85 4.99 -16.84
C LEU A 34 1.18 5.73 -15.67
N ASP A 35 0.04 6.36 -15.89
CA ASP A 35 -0.65 7.10 -14.85
C ASP A 35 -1.27 6.18 -13.78
N PRO A 36 -1.93 5.06 -14.14
CA PRO A 36 -2.30 4.03 -13.17
C PRO A 36 -1.12 3.46 -12.40
N LEU A 37 0.02 3.24 -13.07
CA LEU A 37 1.21 2.68 -12.43
C LEU A 37 1.84 3.65 -11.43
N LYS A 38 1.89 4.94 -11.76
CA LYS A 38 2.33 5.99 -10.81
C LYS A 38 1.39 6.08 -9.62
N ALA A 39 0.07 6.02 -9.85
CA ALA A 39 -0.93 6.03 -8.79
C ALA A 39 -0.75 4.83 -7.85
N LEU A 40 -0.57 3.63 -8.40
CA LEU A 40 -0.27 2.42 -7.63
C LEU A 40 1.04 2.55 -6.84
N GLY A 41 2.09 3.08 -7.47
CA GLY A 41 3.37 3.34 -6.82
C GLY A 41 3.24 4.30 -5.63
N ASN A 42 2.47 5.38 -5.79
CA ASN A 42 2.19 6.32 -4.70
C ASN A 42 1.37 5.67 -3.59
N TYR A 43 0.34 4.89 -3.93
CA TYR A 43 -0.45 4.16 -2.95
C TYR A 43 0.41 3.17 -2.14
N ALA A 44 1.23 2.37 -2.83
CA ALA A 44 2.13 1.42 -2.19
C ALA A 44 3.17 2.11 -1.30
N LYS A 45 3.74 3.23 -1.76
CA LYS A 45 4.69 4.03 -0.98
C LYS A 45 4.08 4.51 0.34
N TRP A 46 2.92 5.16 0.28
CA TRP A 46 2.26 5.67 1.47
C TRP A 46 1.72 4.55 2.36
N GLY A 47 1.23 3.47 1.75
CA GLY A 47 0.83 2.26 2.46
C GLY A 47 1.98 1.63 3.24
N LEU A 48 3.18 1.55 2.65
CA LEU A 48 4.37 1.00 3.30
C LEU A 48 4.84 1.88 4.46
N ILE A 49 4.90 3.21 4.26
CA ILE A 49 5.27 4.15 5.32
C ILE A 49 4.29 4.03 6.50
N GLY A 50 2.98 4.02 6.21
CA GLY A 50 1.95 3.83 7.21
C GLY A 50 2.07 2.49 7.93
N ALA A 51 2.32 1.41 7.19
CA ALA A 51 2.49 0.07 7.77
C ALA A 51 3.70 -0.01 8.71
N VAL A 52 4.81 0.66 8.39
CA VAL A 52 5.99 0.72 9.26
C VAL A 52 5.65 1.47 10.55
N ILE A 53 5.04 2.65 10.46
CA ILE A 53 4.67 3.46 11.65
C ILE A 53 3.69 2.67 12.54
N VAL A 54 2.66 2.08 11.96
CA VAL A 54 1.70 1.26 12.69
C VAL A 54 2.38 0.03 13.29
N GLY A 55 3.26 -0.63 12.55
CA GLY A 55 4.02 -1.78 13.02
C GLY A 55 4.87 -1.47 14.26
N ILE A 56 5.57 -0.33 14.26
CA ILE A 56 6.33 0.15 15.42
C ILE A 56 5.39 0.35 16.61
N GLY A 57 4.28 1.06 16.43
CA GLY A 57 3.31 1.27 17.51
C GLY A 57 2.74 -0.03 18.07
N VAL A 58 2.45 -1.02 17.22
CA VAL A 58 1.99 -2.34 17.67
C VAL A 58 3.06 -3.06 18.49
N VAL A 59 4.33 -3.01 18.08
CA VAL A 59 5.45 -3.60 18.84
C VAL A 59 5.57 -2.92 20.21
N GLU A 60 5.55 -1.59 20.26
CA GLU A 60 5.60 -0.84 21.52
C GLU A 60 4.43 -1.18 22.45
N LEU A 61 3.21 -1.32 21.91
CA LEU A 61 2.05 -1.76 22.70
C LEU A 61 2.23 -3.18 23.23
N MET A 62 2.78 -4.11 22.45
CA MET A 62 3.05 -5.47 22.93
C MET A 62 4.11 -5.49 24.03
N ILE A 63 5.15 -4.66 23.90
CA ILE A 63 6.16 -4.47 24.94
C ILE A 63 5.52 -3.87 26.20
N ALA A 64 4.65 -2.87 26.07
CA ALA A 64 3.94 -2.26 27.19
C ALA A 64 3.08 -3.29 27.94
N VAL A 65 2.30 -4.11 27.23
CA VAL A 65 1.50 -5.20 27.83
C VAL A 65 2.39 -6.20 28.55
N LEU A 66 3.45 -6.67 27.89
CA LEU A 66 4.41 -7.59 28.51
C LEU A 66 5.01 -6.99 29.78
N ARG A 67 5.37 -5.70 29.73
CA ARG A 67 5.97 -5.00 30.85
C ARG A 67 5.01 -4.84 32.01
N ILE A 68 3.74 -4.52 31.76
CA ILE A 68 2.71 -4.45 32.80
C ILE A 68 2.59 -5.79 33.51
N VAL A 69 2.49 -6.91 32.76
CA VAL A 69 2.36 -8.24 33.35
C VAL A 69 3.59 -8.62 34.18
N GLN A 70 4.79 -8.23 33.74
CA GLN A 70 6.02 -8.48 34.48
C GLN A 70 6.16 -7.61 35.74
N VAL A 71 5.77 -6.33 35.66
CA VAL A 71 5.87 -5.39 36.79
C VAL A 71 4.86 -5.72 37.88
N GLU A 72 3.61 -5.95 37.51
CA GLU A 72 2.54 -6.28 38.46
C GLU A 72 2.64 -7.74 38.94
N GLY A 73 3.11 -8.65 38.08
CA GLY A 73 3.32 -10.05 38.44
C GLY A 73 4.50 -10.26 39.41
N GLY A 74 5.47 -9.33 39.42
CA GLY A 74 6.64 -9.38 40.30
C GLY A 74 7.31 -10.77 40.32
N GLY A 75 7.73 -11.20 41.51
CA GLY A 75 8.37 -12.51 41.70
C GLY A 75 7.48 -13.73 41.41
N ALA A 76 6.15 -13.56 41.29
CA ALA A 76 5.24 -14.67 41.04
C ALA A 76 5.32 -15.19 39.59
N VAL A 77 5.71 -14.33 38.65
CA VAL A 77 5.97 -14.71 37.26
C VAL A 77 7.44 -15.03 36.99
N ASP A 78 8.28 -15.05 38.02
CA ASP A 78 9.68 -15.46 37.92
C ASP A 78 9.84 -17.00 38.05
N GLY A 79 10.95 -17.53 37.54
CA GLY A 79 11.27 -18.97 37.64
C GLY A 79 10.39 -19.85 36.75
N ARG A 80 9.63 -20.79 37.36
CA ARG A 80 8.83 -21.79 36.62
C ARG A 80 7.69 -21.18 35.81
N LEU A 81 7.21 -19.99 36.18
CA LEU A 81 6.13 -19.27 35.50
C LEU A 81 6.64 -18.16 34.56
N SER A 82 7.95 -18.12 34.26
CA SER A 82 8.55 -17.12 33.38
C SER A 82 7.98 -17.10 31.95
N PHE A 83 7.33 -18.18 31.51
CA PHE A 83 6.62 -18.22 30.23
C PHE A 83 5.29 -17.44 30.23
N LEU A 84 4.70 -17.22 31.41
CA LEU A 84 3.33 -16.70 31.55
C LEU A 84 3.17 -15.28 31.00
N PRO A 85 4.09 -14.32 31.22
CA PRO A 85 3.99 -12.99 30.63
C PRO A 85 3.92 -13.03 29.09
N TYR A 86 4.72 -13.90 28.46
CA TYR A 86 4.72 -14.05 27.00
C TYR A 86 3.41 -14.68 26.49
N LEU A 87 2.85 -15.66 27.22
CA LEU A 87 1.56 -16.26 26.88
C LEU A 87 0.42 -15.24 26.94
N VAL A 88 0.39 -14.39 27.97
CA VAL A 88 -0.60 -13.33 28.11
C VAL A 88 -0.46 -12.31 26.98
N THR A 89 0.76 -11.84 26.68
CA THR A 89 1.00 -10.93 25.56
C THR A 89 0.54 -11.53 24.23
N LEU A 90 0.78 -12.83 24.00
CA LEU A 90 0.30 -13.53 22.81
C LEU A 90 -1.22 -13.55 22.72
N ILE A 91 -1.92 -13.83 23.82
CA ILE A 91 -3.39 -13.80 23.87
C ILE A 91 -3.91 -12.41 23.54
N VAL A 92 -3.31 -11.37 24.12
CA VAL A 92 -3.68 -9.96 23.83
C VAL A 92 -3.47 -9.63 22.35
N ALA A 93 -2.36 -10.08 21.74
CA ALA A 93 -2.11 -9.90 20.31
C ALA A 93 -3.19 -10.56 19.45
N VAL A 94 -3.57 -11.80 19.75
CA VAL A 94 -4.63 -12.53 19.03
C VAL A 94 -5.98 -11.82 19.16
N ILE A 95 -6.34 -11.38 20.37
CA ILE A 95 -7.57 -10.61 20.60
C ILE A 95 -7.55 -9.32 19.77
N GLY A 96 -6.44 -8.58 19.79
CA GLY A 96 -6.26 -7.38 18.98
C GLY A 96 -6.50 -7.63 17.50
N LEU A 97 -5.91 -8.70 16.93
CA LEU A 97 -6.12 -9.08 15.53
C LEU A 97 -7.58 -9.43 15.23
N VAL A 98 -8.27 -10.16 16.10
CA VAL A 98 -9.69 -10.51 15.94
C VAL A 98 -10.56 -9.26 15.97
N VAL A 99 -10.29 -8.32 16.89
CA VAL A 99 -11.02 -7.06 16.98
C VAL A 99 -10.81 -6.22 15.72
N ILE A 100 -9.56 -6.04 15.28
CA ILE A 100 -9.23 -5.29 14.06
C ILE A 100 -9.94 -5.91 12.85
N ARG A 101 -9.86 -7.25 12.70
CA ARG A 101 -10.57 -7.98 11.64
C ARG A 101 -12.07 -7.68 11.67
N LYS A 102 -12.70 -7.82 12.85
CA LYS A 102 -14.15 -7.61 13.01
C LYS A 102 -14.53 -6.17 12.66
N LEU A 103 -13.74 -5.18 13.09
CA LEU A 103 -13.96 -3.77 12.79
C LEU A 103 -13.87 -3.49 11.29
N MET A 104 -12.88 -4.09 10.59
CA MET A 104 -12.77 -3.96 9.13
C MET A 104 -13.99 -4.54 8.41
N THR A 105 -14.49 -5.69 8.84
CA THR A 105 -15.65 -6.34 8.21
C THR A 105 -17.00 -5.68 8.56
N SER A 106 -17.05 -4.90 9.63
CA SER A 106 -18.31 -4.28 10.09
C SER A 106 -18.60 -2.92 9.45
N ARG A 107 -17.65 -2.35 8.69
CA ARG A 107 -17.85 -1.09 7.95
C ARG A 107 -18.78 -1.33 6.74
N LYS A 108 -20.10 -1.33 6.96
CA LYS A 108 -21.09 -1.24 5.89
C LYS A 108 -21.16 0.22 5.42
N VAL A 109 -20.91 0.46 4.14
CA VAL A 109 -21.07 1.79 3.53
C VAL A 109 -22.57 2.05 3.36
N PRO A 110 -23.15 3.11 3.96
CA PRO A 110 -24.52 3.50 3.66
C PRO A 110 -24.56 4.03 2.22
N VAL A 111 -25.26 3.31 1.34
CA VAL A 111 -25.57 3.78 -0.01
C VAL A 111 -26.76 4.72 0.12
N SER A 112 -26.54 6.02 -0.11
CA SER A 112 -27.58 7.04 -0.27
C SER A 112 -27.79 7.35 -1.73
#